data_AF-A0A6A5DNL3-F1
#
_entry.id   AF-A0A6A5DNL3-F1
#
_cell.length_a   1.000
_cell.length_b   1.000
_cell.length_c   1.000
_cell.angle_alpha   90.00
_cell.angle_beta   90.00
_cell.angle_gamma   90.00
#
_symmetry.space_group_name_H-M   'P 1'
#
loop_
_entity.id
_entity.type
_entity.pdbx_description
1 polymer ?
#
loop_
_entity_poly.entity_id
_entity_poly.type
_entity_poly.pdbx_seq_one_letter_code
_entity_poly.pdbx_strand_id
1 'polypeptide(L)'
;MMFAIDLINKDPELLPNITLGARILDTCSRDTYALEQSLTFVQALIERDGSDVRCANGDPPIFTKPDKIIGVIGAAASSVSIMVANILRLFKKRS
;
A
#
# COMPACT_ATOMS: atom_id res chain seq x y z
N MET A 1 7.48 -7.92 12.06
CA MET A 1 7.29 -6.54 11.55
C MET A 1 6.65 -5.62 12.59
N MET A 2 5.48 -5.95 13.15
CA MET A 2 4.79 -5.07 14.13
C MET A 2 5.68 -4.63 15.30
N PHE A 3 6.41 -5.57 15.91
CA PHE A 3 7.37 -5.26 16.97
C PHE A 3 8.43 -4.22 16.56
N ALA A 4 8.96 -4.29 15.33
CA ALA A 4 9.95 -3.34 14.86
C ALA A 4 9.35 -1.94 14.66
N ILE A 5 8.12 -1.86 14.15
CA ILE A 5 7.37 -0.59 14.02
C ILE A 5 7.16 0.03 15.40
N ASP A 6 6.75 -0.76 16.39
CA ASP A 6 6.54 -0.27 17.75
C ASP A 6 7.82 0.26 18.38
N LEU A 7 8.97 -0.39 18.11
CA LEU A 7 10.27 0.09 18.57
C LEU A 7 10.65 1.41 17.90
N ILE A 8 10.49 1.52 16.57
CA ILE A 8 10.79 2.75 15.83
C ILE A 8 9.92 3.91 16.34
N ASN A 9 8.61 3.69 16.49
CA ASN A 9 7.67 4.72 16.93
C ASN A 9 7.90 5.17 18.40
N LYS A 10 8.61 4.38 19.21
CA LYS A 10 8.95 4.72 20.60
C LYS A 10 10.31 5.36 20.75
N ASP A 11 11.15 5.32 19.71
CA ASP A 11 12.49 5.88 19.72
C ASP A 11 12.43 7.39 19.43
N PRO A 12 12.83 8.26 20.37
CA PRO A 12 12.79 9.70 20.18
C PRO A 12 13.88 10.21 19.20
N GLU A 13 14.92 9.43 18.93
CA GLU A 13 16.00 9.79 18.01
C GLU A 13 15.71 9.39 16.56
N LEU A 14 14.87 8.36 16.36
CA LEU A 14 14.54 7.82 15.04
C LEU A 14 13.15 8.29 14.58
N LEU A 15 13.11 9.11 13.53
CA LEU A 15 11.88 9.66 12.93
C LEU A 15 11.03 10.49 13.94
N PRO A 16 11.60 11.53 14.58
CA PRO A 16 10.86 12.36 15.52
C PRO A 16 9.63 13.01 14.86
N ASN A 17 8.50 13.02 15.57
CA ASN A 17 7.20 13.53 15.11
C ASN A 17 6.61 12.80 13.89
N ILE A 18 7.08 11.60 13.56
CA ILE A 18 6.53 10.76 12.49
C ILE A 18 6.11 9.42 13.10
N THR A 19 4.88 9.01 12.86
CA THR A 19 4.40 7.68 13.25
C THR A 19 4.33 6.77 12.02
N LEU A 20 5.02 5.64 12.08
CA LEU A 20 4.94 4.59 11.07
C LEU A 20 3.69 3.74 11.31
N GLY A 21 2.82 3.68 10.31
CA GLY A 21 1.80 2.64 10.17
C GLY A 21 2.28 1.52 9.24
N ALA A 22 1.56 0.39 9.23
CA ALA A 22 1.80 -0.66 8.25
C ALA A 22 0.52 -1.37 7.82
N ARG A 23 0.52 -1.82 6.57
CA ARG A 23 -0.48 -2.72 6.00
C ARG A 23 0.22 -4.04 5.65
N ILE A 24 -0.11 -5.09 6.38
CA ILE A 24 0.52 -6.41 6.25
C ILE A 24 -0.41 -7.31 5.46
N LEU A 25 0.08 -7.88 4.36
CA LEU A 25 -0.66 -8.82 3.51
C LEU A 25 0.08 -10.15 3.49
N ASP A 26 -0.67 -11.25 3.46
CA ASP A 26 -0.11 -12.57 3.25
C ASP A 26 0.17 -12.77 1.74
N THR A 27 1.32 -13.35 1.42
CA THR A 27 1.65 -13.75 0.04
C THR A 27 1.30 -15.20 -0.25
N CYS A 28 0.95 -15.98 0.78
CA CYS A 28 0.66 -17.41 0.75
C CYS A 28 1.71 -18.24 -0.01
N SER A 29 2.94 -17.73 -0.15
CA SER A 29 4.01 -18.29 -0.98
C SER A 29 3.59 -18.58 -2.43
N ARG A 30 2.61 -17.84 -2.95
CA ARG A 30 2.06 -18.02 -4.30
C ARG A 30 2.18 -16.73 -5.07
N ASP A 31 2.91 -16.81 -6.18
CA ASP A 31 3.20 -15.70 -7.08
C ASP A 31 1.93 -14.91 -7.48
N THR A 32 0.92 -15.59 -8.03
CA THR A 32 -0.32 -14.93 -8.49
C THR A 32 -1.12 -14.29 -7.36
N TYR A 33 -1.14 -14.92 -6.18
CA TYR A 33 -1.85 -14.37 -5.03
C TYR A 33 -1.13 -13.14 -4.49
N ALA A 34 0.20 -13.21 -4.33
CA ALA A 34 1.01 -12.07 -3.92
C ALA A 34 0.91 -10.88 -4.89
N LEU A 35 0.82 -11.17 -6.18
CA LEU A 35 0.58 -10.19 -7.24
C LEU A 35 -0.75 -9.45 -7.04
N GLU A 36 -1.85 -10.18 -6.89
CA GLU A 36 -3.19 -9.61 -6.65
C GLU A 36 -3.20 -8.74 -5.38
N GLN A 37 -2.59 -9.22 -4.30
CA GLN A 37 -2.48 -8.47 -3.05
C GLN A 37 -1.67 -7.18 -3.24
N SER A 38 -0.57 -7.24 -4.01
CA SER A 38 0.29 -6.07 -4.24
C SER A 38 -0.39 -4.94 -5.01
N LEU A 39 -1.41 -5.25 -5.84
CA LEU A 39 -2.22 -4.21 -6.51
C LEU A 39 -2.96 -3.34 -5.51
N THR A 40 -3.28 -3.86 -4.32
CA THR A 40 -3.96 -3.06 -3.28
C THR A 40 -3.07 -1.94 -2.72
N PHE A 41 -1.75 -2.02 -2.88
CA PHE A 41 -0.81 -0.98 -2.45
C PHE A 41 -0.78 0.24 -3.39
N VAL A 42 -1.15 0.05 -4.65
CA VAL A 42 -1.12 1.13 -5.66
C VAL A 42 -2.48 1.77 -5.89
N GLN A 43 -3.54 1.31 -5.21
CA GLN A 43 -4.89 1.85 -5.34
C GLN A 43 -4.96 3.37 -5.06
N ALA A 44 -4.15 3.88 -4.14
CA ALA A 44 -4.07 5.31 -3.84
C ALA A 44 -3.49 6.15 -4.99
N LEU A 45 -2.79 5.52 -5.94
CA LEU A 45 -2.17 6.17 -7.10
C LEU A 45 -3.08 6.17 -8.32
N ILE A 46 -4.17 5.40 -8.28
CA ILE A 46 -5.15 5.32 -9.36
C ILE A 46 -6.22 6.37 -9.05
N GLU A 47 -6.26 7.44 -9.84
CA GLU A 47 -7.32 8.44 -9.75
C GLU A 47 -8.65 7.77 -10.11
N ARG A 48 -9.63 7.89 -9.21
CA ARG A 48 -11.00 7.47 -9.49
C ARG A 48 -11.73 8.68 -10.06
N ASP A 49 -12.14 8.58 -11.31
CA ASP A 49 -13.04 9.56 -11.89
C ASP A 49 -14.44 9.38 -11.27
N GLY A 50 -14.83 10.36 -10.47
CA GLY A 50 -16.12 10.39 -9.76
C GLY A 50 -17.20 11.17 -10.50
N SER A 51 -16.89 11.71 -11.70
CA SER A 51 -17.80 12.61 -12.43
C SER A 51 -19.14 11.95 -12.79
N ASP A 52 -19.15 10.64 -13.05
CA ASP A 52 -20.35 9.86 -13.38
C ASP A 52 -21.03 9.17 -12.18
N VAL A 53 -20.49 9.34 -10.96
CA VAL A 53 -21.04 8.65 -9.77
C VAL A 53 -22.07 9.53 -9.08
N ARG A 54 -23.31 9.05 -8.99
CA ARG A 54 -24.40 9.71 -8.27
C ARG A 54 -24.96 8.81 -7.20
N CYS A 55 -25.08 9.32 -5.98
CA CYS A 55 -25.76 8.62 -4.90
C CYS A 55 -27.29 8.68 -5.13
N ALA A 56 -28.01 7.63 -4.74
CA ALA A 56 -29.46 7.52 -4.96
C ALA A 56 -30.29 8.64 -4.28
N ASN A 57 -29.73 9.26 -3.24
CA ASN A 57 -30.26 10.40 -2.50
C ASN A 57 -29.88 11.76 -3.12
N GLY A 58 -29.08 11.80 -4.19
CA GLY A 58 -28.62 13.03 -4.83
C GLY A 58 -27.44 13.72 -4.15
N ASP A 59 -26.93 13.17 -3.06
CA ASP A 59 -25.74 13.68 -2.36
C ASP A 59 -24.45 13.44 -3.18
N PRO A 60 -23.42 14.28 -2.98
CA PRO A 60 -22.12 14.05 -3.62
C PRO A 60 -21.49 12.74 -3.13
N PRO A 61 -20.87 11.94 -4.02
CA PRO A 61 -20.22 10.70 -3.62
C PRO A 61 -19.01 10.97 -2.72
N ILE A 62 -18.93 10.25 -1.60
CA ILE A 62 -17.80 10.30 -0.69
C ILE A 62 -16.82 9.17 -1.08
N PHE A 63 -15.66 9.54 -1.61
CA PHE A 63 -14.58 8.59 -1.88
C PHE A 63 -13.54 8.63 -0.77
N THR A 64 -13.44 7.56 0.00
CA THR A 64 -12.34 7.38 0.95
C THR A 64 -11.04 7.22 0.16
N LYS A 65 -10.11 8.18 0.32
CA LYS A 65 -8.79 8.04 -0.29
C LYS A 65 -8.06 6.86 0.36
N PRO A 66 -7.57 5.88 -0.42
CA PRO A 66 -6.78 4.80 0.15
C PRO A 66 -5.48 5.35 0.74
N ASP A 67 -4.98 4.69 1.79
CA ASP A 67 -3.69 5.03 2.37
C ASP A 67 -2.57 4.90 1.33
N LYS A 68 -1.75 5.94 1.24
CA LYS A 68 -0.61 5.95 0.32
C LYS A 68 0.53 5.12 0.90
N ILE A 69 0.89 4.04 0.21
CA ILE A 69 2.03 3.19 0.56
C ILE A 69 3.33 3.86 0.08
N ILE A 70 4.27 4.07 1.01
CA ILE A 70 5.58 4.70 0.73
C ILE A 70 6.70 3.69 0.44
N GLY A 71 6.52 2.43 0.87
CA GLY A 71 7.51 1.37 0.71
C GLY A 71 6.90 0.00 1.03
N VAL A 72 7.54 -1.05 0.53
CA VAL A 72 7.12 -2.45 0.71
C VAL A 72 8.33 -3.27 1.16
N ILE A 73 8.14 -4.13 2.15
CA ILE A 73 9.15 -5.05 2.68
C ILE A 73 8.68 -6.48 2.41
N GLY A 74 9.59 -7.33 1.90
CA GLY A 74 9.30 -8.71 1.49
C GLY A 74 9.29 -8.86 -0.03
N ALA A 75 8.71 -9.93 -0.57
CA ALA A 75 8.22 -11.13 0.12
C ALA A 75 9.37 -12.00 0.67
N ALA A 76 9.05 -13.11 1.35
CA ALA A 76 10.05 -14.01 1.91
C ALA A 76 10.81 -14.83 0.84
N ALA A 77 10.11 -15.29 -0.20
CA ALA A 77 10.69 -16.06 -1.29
C ALA A 77 11.09 -15.15 -2.46
N SER A 78 12.27 -15.38 -3.05
CA SER A 78 12.81 -14.54 -4.13
C SER A 78 11.91 -14.47 -5.36
N SER A 79 11.28 -15.57 -5.78
CA SER A 79 10.36 -15.59 -6.94
C SER A 79 9.17 -14.66 -6.72
N VAL A 80 8.57 -14.73 -5.52
CA VAL A 80 7.44 -13.89 -5.12
C VAL A 80 7.87 -12.42 -5.08
N SER A 81 9.04 -12.11 -4.48
CA SER A 81 9.57 -10.74 -4.42
C SER A 81 9.83 -10.15 -5.80
N ILE A 82 10.34 -10.94 -6.74
CA ILE A 82 10.51 -10.52 -8.15
C ILE A 82 9.15 -10.15 -8.76
N MET A 83 8.12 -10.96 -8.55
CA MET A 83 6.78 -10.68 -9.09
C MET A 83 6.20 -9.39 -8.51
N VAL A 84 6.27 -9.20 -7.18
CA VAL A 84 5.79 -7.98 -6.51
C VAL A 84 6.55 -6.74 -7.00
N ALA A 85 7.88 -6.81 -7.07
CA ALA A 85 8.72 -5.69 -7.50
C ALA A 85 8.45 -5.27 -8.96
N ASN A 86 8.21 -6.24 -9.85
CA ASN A 86 7.93 -6.00 -11.26
C ASN A 86 6.66 -5.20 -11.52
N ILE A 87 5.71 -5.22 -10.58
CA ILE A 87 4.46 -4.45 -10.65
C ILE A 87 4.64 -3.11 -9.99
N LEU A 88 5.18 -3.07 -8.76
CA LEU A 88 5.35 -1.82 -8.02
C LEU A 88 6.24 -0.82 -8.77
N ARG A 89 7.22 -1.30 -9.56
CA ARG A 89 8.06 -0.42 -10.40
C ARG A 89 7.27 0.38 -11.45
N LEU A 90 6.11 -0.12 -11.91
CA LEU A 90 5.27 0.57 -12.89
C LEU A 90 4.63 1.83 -12.30
N PHE A 91 4.45 1.85 -10.99
CA PHE A 91 3.79 2.93 -10.25
C PHE A 91 4.77 3.86 -9.53
N LYS A 92 6.08 3.69 -9.77
CA LYS A 92 7.10 4.60 -9.25
C LYS A 92 6.95 5.97 -9.92
N LYS A 93 6.59 7.01 -9.16
CA LYS A 93 6.74 8.39 -9.64
C LYS A 93 8.22 8.63 -9.95
N ARG A 94 8.55 8.92 -11.22
CA ARG A 94 9.82 9.58 -11.54
C ARG A 94 9.75 10.97 -10.91
N SER A 95 10.59 11.20 -9.92
CA SER A 95 10.92 12.54 -9.46
C SER A 95 11.93 13.16 -10.41
#